data_AF-A0A1I1QYN1-F1
#
_entry.id   AF-A0A1I1QYN1-F1
#
_cell.length_a   1.000
_cell.length_b   1.000
_cell.length_c   1.000
_cell.angle_alpha   90.00
_cell.angle_beta   90.00
_cell.angle_gamma   90.00
#
_symmetry.space_group_name_H-M   'P 1'
#
loop_
_entity.id
_entity.type
_entity.pdbx_description
1 polymer ?
#
loop_
_entity_poly.entity_id
_entity_poly.type
_entity_poly.pdbx_seq_one_letter_code
_entity_poly.pdbx_strand_id
1 'polypeptide(L)'
;MADFFNDFWHWYVAIITLLSILGCGILLWSQSSYRAKVGADGKVETTTGHVWDEDLTELNTPMPRWWVVLFYLTIAFGLAYLALYPGLGSYAGKLEWNAAGEYKAELAQARQEHGPLFAAFAGQDIKALAADPQAQAIGQRLFLNYCAQCHGSDARGSKGFPNLADRDWLHGGEPSVIKASIMHGRVGAMPPMGAALGSDKDLESVAQYVRSLSGLAADPIKVAFGKPKFGACVACHGAQGQGNPALGAPNLADKVWLYGGSQETVMETIRKGRTNTMPAFGEFLGEEKVHVLAAYVWSLSNPPVTMAAAK
;
A
#
# COMPACT_ATOMS: atom_id res chain seq x y z
N MET A 1 -16.78 3.76 -20.22
CA MET A 1 -18.16 4.22 -19.98
C MET A 1 -18.97 3.64 -21.12
N ALA A 2 -19.82 2.65 -20.86
CA ALA A 2 -20.74 2.17 -21.88
C ALA A 2 -21.84 3.23 -22.00
N ASP A 3 -21.69 4.15 -22.95
CA ASP A 3 -22.78 5.03 -23.34
C ASP A 3 -23.88 4.14 -23.93
N PHE A 4 -24.88 3.84 -23.10
CA PHE A 4 -26.14 3.32 -23.59
C PHE A 4 -26.82 4.48 -24.33
N PHE A 5 -26.56 4.61 -25.64
CA PHE A 5 -27.09 5.65 -26.54
C PHE A 5 -28.62 5.62 -26.72
N ASN A 6 -29.36 4.98 -25.80
CA ASN A 6 -30.80 4.83 -25.90
C ASN A 6 -31.47 5.30 -24.60
N ASP A 7 -32.25 6.39 -24.73
CA ASP A 7 -33.11 6.96 -23.68
C ASP A 7 -34.05 5.93 -23.04
N PHE A 8 -34.30 4.80 -23.72
CA PHE A 8 -34.99 3.65 -23.17
C PHE A 8 -34.47 3.26 -21.78
N TRP A 9 -33.15 3.19 -21.58
CA TRP A 9 -32.59 2.73 -20.30
C TRP A 9 -32.78 3.75 -19.18
N HIS A 10 -32.77 5.04 -19.49
CA HIS A 10 -33.11 6.08 -18.52
C HIS A 10 -34.54 5.88 -18.01
N TRP A 11 -35.51 5.80 -18.93
CA TRP A 11 -36.90 5.62 -18.58
C TRP A 11 -37.17 4.28 -17.91
N TYR A 12 -36.56 3.20 -18.39
CA TYR A 12 -36.68 1.87 -17.78
C TYR A 12 -36.28 1.89 -16.31
N VAL A 13 -35.10 2.45 -15.99
CA VAL A 13 -34.62 2.55 -14.60
C VAL A 13 -35.53 3.46 -13.78
N ALA A 14 -35.81 4.68 -14.27
CA ALA A 14 -36.60 5.65 -13.53
C ALA A 14 -38.01 5.14 -13.22
N ILE A 15 -38.71 4.56 -14.21
CA ILE A 15 -40.08 4.06 -14.07
C ILE A 15 -40.11 2.87 -13.10
N ILE A 16 -39.24 1.87 -13.28
CA ILE A 16 -39.25 0.69 -12.40
C ILE A 16 -38.94 1.07 -10.96
N THR A 17 -37.93 1.92 -10.73
CA THR A 17 -37.60 2.36 -9.37
C THR A 17 -38.77 3.09 -8.70
N LEU A 18 -39.43 4.02 -9.39
CA LEU A 18 -40.57 4.74 -8.83
C LEU A 18 -41.79 3.83 -8.60
N LEU A 19 -42.08 2.91 -9.53
CA LEU A 19 -43.15 1.93 -9.38
C LEU A 19 -42.88 0.98 -8.22
N SER A 20 -41.63 0.55 -8.01
CA SER A 20 -41.25 -0.29 -6.86
C SER A 20 -41.43 0.46 -5.54
N ILE A 21 -40.98 1.72 -5.45
CA ILE A 21 -41.16 2.54 -4.23
C ILE A 21 -42.65 2.77 -3.94
N LEU A 22 -43.43 3.09 -4.98
CA LEU A 22 -44.89 3.22 -4.87
C LEU A 22 -45.52 1.89 -4.43
N GLY A 23 -45.08 0.77 -5.00
CA GLY A 23 -45.50 -0.58 -4.64
C GLY A 23 -45.24 -0.90 -3.16
N CYS A 24 -44.09 -0.52 -2.62
CA CYS A 24 -43.79 -0.63 -1.18
C CYS A 24 -44.76 0.18 -0.34
N GLY A 25 -45.09 1.42 -0.75
CA GLY A 25 -46.07 2.26 -0.08
C GLY A 25 -47.49 1.67 -0.11
N ILE A 26 -47.92 1.16 -1.27
CA ILE A 26 -49.23 0.49 -1.44
C ILE A 26 -49.29 -0.79 -0.60
N LEU A 27 -48.24 -1.60 -0.62
CA LEU A 27 -48.18 -2.83 0.17
C LEU A 27 -48.26 -2.52 1.67
N LEU A 28 -47.46 -1.57 2.15
CA LEU A 28 -47.50 -1.15 3.54
C LEU A 28 -48.88 -0.61 3.93
N TRP A 29 -49.52 0.18 3.07
CA TRP A 29 -50.87 0.67 3.28
C TRP A 29 -51.91 -0.46 3.33
N SER A 30 -51.86 -1.41 2.39
CA SER A 30 -52.72 -2.59 2.36
C SER A 30 -52.60 -3.39 3.65
N GLN A 31 -51.38 -3.72 4.07
CA GLN A 31 -51.14 -4.54 5.25
C GLN A 31 -51.44 -3.79 6.56
N SER A 32 -51.22 -2.47 6.62
CA SER A 32 -51.51 -1.65 7.82
C SER A 32 -52.97 -1.27 7.96
N SER A 33 -53.76 -1.40 6.89
CA SER A 33 -55.22 -1.17 6.92
C SER A 33 -55.98 -2.32 7.60
N TYR A 34 -55.35 -3.49 7.73
CA TYR A 34 -55.92 -4.62 8.46
C TYR A 34 -55.90 -4.35 9.98
N ARG A 35 -57.08 -4.44 10.61
CA ARG A 35 -57.26 -4.25 12.06
C ARG A 35 -57.42 -5.61 12.74
N ALA A 36 -56.34 -6.12 13.32
CA ALA A 36 -56.41 -7.27 14.20
C ALA A 36 -57.34 -7.00 15.40
N LYS A 37 -58.10 -8.00 15.83
CA LYS A 37 -58.93 -7.91 17.05
C LYS A 37 -57.99 -8.05 18.25
N VAL A 38 -57.86 -6.99 19.04
CA VAL A 38 -57.05 -6.95 20.26
C VAL A 38 -57.98 -7.04 21.46
N GLY A 39 -57.64 -7.86 22.45
CA GLY A 39 -58.38 -7.99 23.71
C GLY A 39 -58.29 -6.72 24.56
N ALA A 40 -59.13 -6.62 25.59
CA ALA A 40 -59.20 -5.43 26.47
C ALA A 40 -57.90 -5.16 27.26
N ASP A 41 -56.99 -6.14 27.34
CA ASP A 41 -55.67 -6.08 27.99
C ASP A 41 -54.53 -5.68 27.03
N GLY A 42 -54.84 -5.42 25.75
CA GLY A 42 -53.86 -5.05 24.73
C GLY A 42 -53.12 -6.25 24.12
N LYS A 43 -53.45 -7.49 24.50
CA LYS A 43 -52.87 -8.70 23.91
C LYS A 43 -53.73 -9.23 22.76
N VAL A 44 -53.06 -9.86 21.80
CA VAL A 44 -53.68 -10.44 20.62
C VAL A 44 -53.90 -11.91 20.90
N GLU A 45 -55.17 -12.31 21.04
CA GLU A 45 -55.55 -13.68 21.42
C GLU A 45 -55.84 -14.58 20.22
N THR A 46 -55.75 -14.06 18.98
CA THR A 46 -56.09 -14.82 17.77
C THR A 46 -54.85 -15.22 16.98
N THR A 47 -54.68 -16.53 16.76
CA THR A 47 -53.70 -17.09 15.84
C THR A 47 -54.28 -17.18 14.42
N THR A 48 -53.44 -17.44 13.42
CA THR A 48 -53.85 -17.61 12.01
C THR A 48 -54.62 -18.92 11.73
N GLY A 49 -54.87 -19.74 12.76
CA GLY A 49 -55.68 -20.96 12.68
C GLY A 49 -54.95 -22.20 12.17
N HIS A 50 -53.68 -22.07 11.76
CA HIS A 50 -52.83 -23.18 11.34
C HIS A 50 -51.77 -23.45 12.41
N VAL A 51 -51.45 -24.73 12.62
CA VAL A 51 -50.39 -25.19 13.50
C VAL A 51 -49.35 -25.89 12.64
N TRP A 52 -48.09 -25.49 12.80
CA TRP A 52 -46.93 -26.08 12.14
C TRP A 52 -46.14 -26.86 13.18
N ASP A 53 -45.66 -28.05 12.81
CA ASP A 53 -44.76 -28.88 13.63
C ASP A 53 -45.17 -28.93 15.11
N GLU A 54 -46.34 -29.54 15.35
CA GLU A 54 -46.95 -29.80 16.67
C GLU A 54 -47.50 -28.58 17.43
N ASP A 55 -46.73 -27.50 17.63
CA ASP A 55 -47.14 -26.37 18.49
C ASP A 55 -46.85 -24.96 17.95
N LEU A 56 -46.16 -24.82 16.81
CA LEU A 56 -45.85 -23.49 16.25
C LEU A 56 -47.10 -22.87 15.63
N THR A 57 -47.46 -21.69 16.13
CA THR A 57 -48.60 -20.91 15.63
C THR A 57 -48.20 -19.46 15.42
N GLU A 58 -48.81 -18.80 14.44
CA GLU A 58 -48.55 -17.39 14.15
C GLU A 58 -49.63 -16.51 14.79
N LEU A 59 -49.20 -15.55 15.60
CA LEU A 59 -50.09 -14.54 16.19
C LEU A 59 -50.47 -13.49 15.14
N ASN A 60 -51.76 -13.19 15.02
CA ASN A 60 -52.26 -12.18 14.09
C ASN A 60 -52.17 -10.76 14.70
N THR A 61 -50.95 -10.30 14.99
CA THR A 61 -50.71 -9.01 15.66
C THR A 61 -50.71 -7.82 14.70
N PRO A 62 -51.21 -6.64 15.12
CA PRO A 62 -51.05 -5.44 14.31
C PRO A 62 -49.59 -5.03 14.30
N MET A 63 -49.11 -4.53 13.15
CA MET A 63 -47.75 -4.02 13.04
C MET A 63 -47.51 -2.88 14.05
N PRO A 64 -46.35 -2.83 14.73
CA PRO A 64 -46.04 -1.75 15.65
C PRO A 64 -46.12 -0.39 14.95
N ARG A 65 -46.83 0.57 15.56
CA ARG A 65 -47.04 1.91 14.97
C ARG A 65 -45.74 2.62 14.62
N TRP A 66 -44.74 2.53 15.50
CA TRP A 66 -43.42 3.13 15.27
C TRP A 66 -42.73 2.52 14.05
N TRP A 67 -42.90 1.22 13.81
CA TRP A 67 -42.30 0.51 12.68
C TRP A 67 -42.94 0.96 11.36
N VAL A 68 -44.27 1.08 11.34
CA VAL A 68 -45.01 1.57 10.15
C VAL A 68 -44.62 3.02 9.83
N VAL A 69 -44.56 3.89 10.84
CA VAL A 69 -44.12 5.28 10.66
C VAL A 69 -42.69 5.35 10.15
N LEU A 70 -41.77 4.59 10.74
CA LEU A 70 -40.38 4.51 10.29
C LEU A 70 -40.29 4.05 8.82
N PHE A 71 -41.06 3.05 8.43
CA PHE A 71 -41.08 2.56 7.05
C PHE A 71 -41.57 3.64 6.07
N TYR A 72 -42.62 4.40 6.41
CA TYR A 72 -43.03 5.53 5.57
C TYR A 72 -41.96 6.64 5.51
N LEU A 73 -41.25 6.89 6.61
CA LEU A 73 -40.14 7.84 6.62
C LEU A 73 -39.00 7.40 5.69
N THR A 74 -38.67 6.11 5.62
CA THR A 74 -37.63 5.62 4.69
C THR A 74 -38.07 5.74 3.24
N ILE A 75 -39.36 5.51 2.93
CA ILE A 75 -39.93 5.78 1.59
C ILE A 75 -39.79 7.27 1.25
N ALA A 76 -40.23 8.16 2.14
CA ALA A 76 -40.15 9.59 1.93
C ALA A 76 -38.70 10.07 1.78
N PHE A 77 -37.79 9.56 2.59
CA PHE A 77 -36.35 9.82 2.49
C PHE A 77 -35.79 9.33 1.15
N GLY A 78 -36.13 8.11 0.71
CA GLY A 78 -35.68 7.56 -0.56
C GLY A 78 -36.12 8.41 -1.76
N LEU A 79 -37.38 8.86 -1.76
CA LEU A 79 -37.90 9.78 -2.79
C LEU A 79 -37.19 11.13 -2.76
N ALA A 80 -36.99 11.70 -1.57
CA ALA A 80 -36.25 12.96 -1.42
C ALA A 80 -34.78 12.82 -1.87
N TYR A 81 -34.13 11.70 -1.55
CA TYR A 81 -32.77 11.40 -1.95
C TYR A 81 -32.65 11.29 -3.48
N LEU A 82 -33.54 10.55 -4.14
CA LEU A 82 -33.58 10.43 -5.60
C LEU A 82 -33.95 11.74 -6.32
N ALA A 83 -34.62 12.66 -5.64
CA ALA A 83 -34.87 14.01 -6.17
C ALA A 83 -33.60 14.88 -6.11
N LEU A 84 -32.77 14.71 -5.08
CA LEU A 84 -31.57 15.51 -4.83
C LEU A 84 -30.32 14.99 -5.55
N TYR A 85 -30.13 13.66 -5.58
CA TYR A 85 -28.94 12.96 -6.07
C TYR A 85 -29.24 12.14 -7.33
N PRO A 86 -28.22 11.80 -8.14
CA PRO A 86 -28.39 10.90 -9.28
C PRO A 86 -28.83 9.50 -8.83
N GLY A 87 -29.74 8.90 -9.59
CA GLY A 87 -30.27 7.57 -9.30
C GLY A 87 -31.45 7.16 -10.18
N LEU A 88 -32.18 8.13 -10.75
CA LEU A 88 -33.28 7.89 -11.69
C LEU A 88 -32.80 7.97 -13.14
N GLY A 89 -32.11 6.93 -13.61
CA GLY A 89 -31.52 6.89 -14.94
C GLY A 89 -30.50 8.03 -15.16
N SER A 90 -30.66 8.84 -16.21
CA SER A 90 -29.80 10.01 -16.49
C SER A 90 -30.18 11.29 -15.74
N TYR A 91 -31.19 11.27 -14.86
CA TYR A 91 -31.49 12.42 -14.01
C TYR A 91 -30.35 12.67 -13.03
N ALA A 92 -29.69 13.83 -13.16
CA ALA A 92 -28.52 14.20 -12.35
C ALA A 92 -28.84 14.55 -10.89
N GLY A 93 -30.13 14.66 -10.53
CA GLY A 93 -30.55 15.21 -9.25
C GLY A 93 -30.53 16.74 -9.24
N LYS A 94 -31.27 17.34 -8.32
CA LYS A 94 -31.34 18.81 -8.17
C LYS A 94 -30.00 19.42 -7.75
N LEU A 95 -29.16 18.66 -7.05
CA LEU A 95 -27.84 19.12 -6.59
C LEU A 95 -26.75 18.93 -7.66
N GLU A 96 -27.05 18.26 -8.78
CA GLU A 96 -26.09 17.94 -9.84
C GLU A 96 -24.80 17.25 -9.33
N TRP A 97 -24.90 16.59 -8.16
CA TRP A 97 -23.77 15.93 -7.53
C TRP A 97 -23.32 14.71 -8.35
N ASN A 98 -22.01 14.50 -8.42
CA ASN A 98 -21.45 13.24 -8.92
C ASN A 98 -20.12 12.95 -8.22
N ALA A 99 -19.84 11.67 -7.97
CA ALA A 99 -18.64 11.24 -7.24
C ALA A 99 -17.33 11.70 -7.89
N ALA A 100 -17.27 11.78 -9.22
CA ALA A 100 -16.08 12.25 -9.93
C ALA A 100 -15.83 13.75 -9.72
N GLY A 101 -16.90 14.55 -9.66
CA GLY A 101 -16.86 15.98 -9.37
C GLY A 101 -16.45 16.25 -7.92
N GLU A 102 -17.03 15.51 -6.97
CA GLU A 102 -16.66 15.60 -5.56
C GLU A 102 -15.19 15.24 -5.34
N TYR A 103 -14.72 14.14 -5.92
CA TYR A 103 -13.30 13.75 -5.87
C TYR A 103 -12.37 14.85 -6.41
N LYS A 104 -12.73 15.46 -7.56
CA LYS A 104 -11.94 16.56 -8.13
C LYS A 104 -11.93 17.79 -7.23
N ALA A 105 -13.06 18.13 -6.62
CA ALA A 105 -13.18 19.25 -5.69
C ALA A 105 -12.34 19.00 -4.42
N GLU A 106 -12.41 17.80 -3.85
CA GLU A 106 -11.62 17.41 -2.67
C GLU A 106 -10.11 17.47 -2.98
N LEU A 107 -9.68 16.92 -4.12
CA LEU A 107 -8.28 17.03 -4.55
C LEU A 107 -7.83 18.47 -4.77
N ALA A 108 -8.67 19.30 -5.38
CA ALA A 108 -8.36 20.72 -5.61
C ALA A 108 -8.20 21.47 -4.29
N GLN A 109 -9.08 21.22 -3.33
CA GLN A 109 -9.01 21.78 -1.99
C GLN A 109 -7.75 21.32 -1.25
N ALA A 110 -7.46 20.01 -1.24
CA ALA A 110 -6.25 19.48 -0.63
C ALA A 110 -4.97 20.03 -1.26
N ARG A 111 -4.96 20.27 -2.59
CA ARG A 111 -3.85 20.90 -3.29
C ARG A 111 -3.71 22.38 -2.94
N GLN A 112 -4.80 23.10 -2.74
CA GLN A 112 -4.77 24.49 -2.28
C GLN A 112 -4.22 24.60 -0.86
N GLU A 113 -4.61 23.68 0.03
CA GLU A 113 -4.20 23.68 1.44
C GLU A 113 -2.75 23.21 1.62
N HIS A 114 -2.35 22.11 0.96
CA HIS A 114 -1.06 21.47 1.18
C HIS A 114 -0.02 21.74 0.10
N GLY A 115 -0.43 22.20 -1.09
CA GLY A 115 0.47 22.49 -2.21
C GLY A 115 1.56 23.51 -1.88
N PRO A 116 1.27 24.65 -1.24
CA PRO A 116 2.30 25.62 -0.85
C PRO A 116 3.38 25.03 0.06
N LEU A 117 3.00 24.12 0.96
CA LEU A 117 3.94 23.45 1.86
C LEU A 117 4.89 22.53 1.08
N PHE A 118 4.34 21.68 0.20
CA PHE A 118 5.15 20.77 -0.61
C PHE A 118 6.01 21.50 -1.64
N ALA A 119 5.52 22.60 -2.21
CA ALA A 119 6.30 23.46 -3.10
C ALA A 119 7.48 24.13 -2.35
N ALA A 120 7.25 24.59 -1.11
CA ALA A 120 8.31 25.13 -0.27
C ALA A 120 9.39 24.08 0.03
N PHE A 121 8.99 22.84 0.36
CA PHE A 121 9.94 21.75 0.56
C PHE A 121 10.70 21.37 -0.71
N ALA A 122 10.03 21.30 -1.86
CA ALA A 122 10.67 20.93 -3.13
C ALA A 122 11.74 21.94 -3.58
N GLY A 123 11.63 23.21 -3.16
CA GLY A 123 12.62 24.24 -3.43
C GLY A 123 13.86 24.22 -2.50
N GLN A 124 13.86 23.40 -1.45
CA GLN A 124 14.96 23.31 -0.50
C GLN A 124 16.00 22.25 -0.92
N ASP A 125 17.23 22.39 -0.43
CA ASP A 125 18.22 21.32 -0.53
C ASP A 125 17.83 20.14 0.39
N ILE A 126 18.03 18.90 -0.08
CA ILE A 126 17.62 17.70 0.65
C ILE A 126 18.33 17.60 2.02
N LYS A 127 19.60 18.02 2.13
CA LYS A 127 20.34 17.97 3.41
C LYS A 127 19.79 19.00 4.40
N ALA A 128 19.38 20.17 3.91
CA ALA A 128 18.72 21.19 4.74
C ALA A 128 17.32 20.72 5.17
N LEU A 129 16.53 20.19 4.24
CA LEU A 129 15.19 19.66 4.50
C LEU A 129 15.21 18.50 5.51
N ALA A 130 16.28 17.70 5.50
CA ALA A 130 16.46 16.62 6.47
C ALA A 130 16.58 17.11 7.93
N ALA A 131 16.93 18.37 8.15
CA ALA A 131 16.99 18.97 9.48
C ALA A 131 15.66 19.62 9.92
N ASP A 132 14.69 19.79 9.00
CA ASP A 132 13.39 20.40 9.30
C ASP A 132 12.48 19.39 10.04
N PRO A 133 12.04 19.68 11.28
CA PRO A 133 11.19 18.77 12.06
C PRO A 133 9.84 18.46 11.40
N GLN A 134 9.24 19.42 10.70
CA GLN A 134 7.97 19.24 10.01
C GLN A 134 8.16 18.33 8.79
N ALA A 135 9.24 18.52 8.03
CA ALA A 135 9.58 17.65 6.91
C ALA A 135 9.90 16.22 7.38
N GLN A 136 10.63 16.07 8.50
CA GLN A 136 10.88 14.76 9.10
C GLN A 136 9.59 14.04 9.50
N ALA A 137 8.66 14.72 10.18
CA ALA A 137 7.38 14.13 10.57
C ALA A 137 6.50 13.75 9.38
N ILE A 138 6.55 14.50 8.28
CA ILE A 138 5.84 14.17 7.03
C ILE A 138 6.52 12.99 6.33
N GLY A 139 7.85 13.05 6.18
CA GLY A 139 8.65 12.00 5.56
C GLY A 139 8.53 10.66 6.27
N GLN A 140 8.49 10.66 7.60
CA GLN A 140 8.23 9.45 8.40
C GLN A 140 6.86 8.86 8.10
N ARG A 141 5.80 9.67 8.01
CA ARG A 141 4.45 9.20 7.66
C ARG A 141 4.41 8.62 6.25
N LEU A 142 5.03 9.29 5.28
CA LEU A 142 5.16 8.77 3.91
C LEU A 142 5.92 7.43 3.90
N PHE A 143 7.00 7.32 4.67
CA PHE A 143 7.81 6.11 4.77
C PHE A 143 7.02 4.94 5.37
N LEU A 144 6.29 5.16 6.46
CA LEU A 144 5.48 4.14 7.09
C LEU A 144 4.36 3.63 6.16
N ASN A 145 3.77 4.51 5.37
CA ASN A 145 2.70 4.16 4.44
C ASN A 145 3.20 3.41 3.20
N TYR A 146 4.37 3.80 2.65
CA TYR A 146 4.78 3.34 1.31
C TYR A 146 6.06 2.50 1.28
N CYS A 147 6.91 2.57 2.30
CA CYS A 147 8.25 1.96 2.27
C CYS A 147 8.46 0.89 3.35
N ALA A 148 7.78 1.01 4.50
CA ALA A 148 8.01 0.16 5.67
C ALA A 148 7.66 -1.32 5.45
N GLN A 149 6.79 -1.64 4.49
CA GLN A 149 6.44 -3.03 4.16
C GLN A 149 7.64 -3.83 3.64
N CYS A 150 8.60 -3.16 3.00
CA CYS A 150 9.82 -3.79 2.50
C CYS A 150 11.02 -3.48 3.39
N HIS A 151 11.18 -2.20 3.78
CA HIS A 151 12.35 -1.73 4.52
C HIS A 151 12.20 -1.78 6.04
N GLY A 152 11.09 -2.33 6.56
CA GLY A 152 10.81 -2.38 7.99
C GLY A 152 10.29 -1.04 8.54
N SER A 153 9.56 -1.10 9.65
CA SER A 153 9.01 0.10 10.32
C SER A 153 10.09 1.00 10.94
N ASP A 154 11.24 0.44 11.30
CA ASP A 154 12.42 1.16 11.78
C ASP A 154 13.46 1.43 10.67
N ALA A 155 13.08 1.17 9.41
CA ALA A 155 13.92 1.31 8.23
C ALA A 155 15.18 0.42 8.20
N ARG A 156 15.27 -0.61 9.05
CA ARG A 156 16.44 -1.50 9.13
C ARG A 156 16.43 -2.67 8.15
N GLY A 157 15.45 -2.72 7.27
CA GLY A 157 15.34 -3.74 6.24
C GLY A 157 14.98 -5.12 6.79
N SER A 158 15.16 -6.11 5.94
CA SER A 158 14.99 -7.52 6.25
C SER A 158 15.77 -8.35 5.22
N LYS A 159 15.72 -9.68 5.28
CA LYS A 159 16.44 -10.51 4.30
C LYS A 159 15.99 -10.17 2.87
N GLY A 160 16.90 -9.66 2.05
CA GLY A 160 16.63 -9.21 0.68
C GLY A 160 16.28 -7.73 0.53
N PHE A 161 16.04 -7.01 1.63
CA PHE A 161 15.70 -5.59 1.63
C PHE A 161 16.73 -4.76 2.42
N PRO A 162 17.36 -3.74 1.81
CA PRO A 162 18.42 -2.98 2.44
C PRO A 162 17.98 -2.27 3.73
N ASN A 163 18.92 -2.18 4.68
CA ASN A 163 18.84 -1.28 5.81
C ASN A 163 19.11 0.15 5.33
N LEU A 164 18.14 1.04 5.52
CA LEU A 164 18.25 2.44 5.09
C LEU A 164 18.74 3.37 6.20
N ALA A 165 18.90 2.84 7.43
CA ALA A 165 19.36 3.58 8.60
C ALA A 165 20.85 3.43 8.87
N ASP A 166 21.54 2.52 8.19
CA ASP A 166 23.01 2.44 8.24
C ASP A 166 23.66 3.30 7.15
N ARG A 167 24.99 3.18 7.02
CA ARG A 167 25.78 3.96 6.07
C ARG A 167 26.25 3.13 4.87
N ASP A 168 25.75 1.91 4.72
CA ASP A 168 26.10 1.05 3.60
C ASP A 168 25.06 1.20 2.47
N TRP A 169 25.49 1.78 1.34
CA TRP A 169 24.59 2.14 0.26
C TRP A 169 24.98 1.42 -1.03
N LEU A 170 24.13 0.49 -1.47
CA LEU A 170 24.32 -0.27 -2.70
C LEU A 170 24.52 0.62 -3.93
N HIS A 171 23.79 1.74 -4.04
CA HIS A 171 23.86 2.65 -5.17
C HIS A 171 24.54 4.00 -4.87
N GLY A 172 24.97 4.22 -3.62
CA GLY A 172 25.50 5.49 -3.12
C GLY A 172 24.50 6.25 -2.22
N GLY A 173 25.03 6.87 -1.16
CA GLY A 173 24.25 7.54 -0.11
C GLY A 173 24.11 9.06 -0.24
N GLU A 174 24.54 9.65 -1.36
CA GLU A 174 24.29 11.08 -1.60
C GLU A 174 22.78 11.34 -1.80
N PRO A 175 22.24 12.47 -1.31
CA PRO A 175 20.79 12.71 -1.34
C PRO A 175 20.17 12.66 -2.73
N SER A 176 20.89 13.13 -3.75
CA SER A 176 20.44 13.08 -5.15
C SER A 176 20.33 11.64 -5.67
N VAL A 177 21.21 10.75 -5.22
CA VAL A 177 21.23 9.33 -5.58
C VAL A 177 20.12 8.57 -4.87
N ILE A 178 19.85 8.90 -3.61
CA ILE A 178 18.69 8.39 -2.86
C ILE A 178 17.40 8.83 -3.55
N LYS A 179 17.24 10.13 -3.85
CA LYS A 179 16.09 10.66 -4.59
C LYS A 179 15.92 9.95 -5.94
N ALA A 180 16.99 9.78 -6.71
CA ALA A 180 16.95 9.06 -8.00
C ALA A 180 16.50 7.60 -7.84
N SER A 181 16.95 6.92 -6.77
CA SER A 181 16.53 5.54 -6.48
C SER A 181 15.04 5.48 -6.19
N ILE A 182 14.50 6.42 -5.41
CA ILE A 182 13.06 6.47 -5.10
C ILE A 182 12.23 6.88 -6.34
N MET A 183 12.69 7.86 -7.11
CA MET A 183 12.00 8.35 -8.30
C MET A 183 11.90 7.28 -9.40
N HIS A 184 13.02 6.65 -9.73
CA HIS A 184 13.15 5.81 -10.93
C HIS A 184 13.23 4.31 -10.62
N GLY A 185 13.28 3.94 -9.35
CA GLY A 185 13.52 2.57 -8.94
C GLY A 185 14.97 2.15 -9.17
N ARG A 186 15.27 0.92 -8.77
CA ARG A 186 16.56 0.25 -8.99
C ARG A 186 16.35 -1.23 -9.26
N VAL A 187 17.17 -1.79 -10.14
CA VAL A 187 17.25 -3.24 -10.33
C VAL A 187 18.69 -3.67 -10.10
N GLY A 188 18.92 -4.45 -9.05
CA GLY A 188 20.20 -5.09 -8.79
C GLY A 188 20.17 -6.50 -9.36
N ALA A 189 21.10 -6.81 -10.27
CA ALA A 189 21.17 -8.11 -10.94
C ALA A 189 22.54 -8.76 -10.73
N MET A 190 22.58 -9.79 -9.90
CA MET A 190 23.71 -10.71 -9.80
C MET A 190 23.38 -11.95 -10.66
N PRO A 191 24.09 -12.19 -11.77
CA PRO A 191 23.83 -13.35 -12.62
C PRO A 191 24.20 -14.66 -11.90
N PRO A 192 23.61 -15.80 -12.31
CA PRO A 192 24.07 -17.10 -11.84
C PRO A 192 25.50 -17.37 -12.34
N MET A 193 26.42 -17.55 -11.40
CA MET A 193 27.86 -17.76 -11.66
C MET A 193 28.28 -19.22 -11.53
N GLY A 194 27.38 -20.14 -11.20
CA GLY A 194 27.70 -21.56 -11.00
C GLY A 194 28.44 -22.19 -12.20
N ALA A 195 27.93 -21.98 -13.42
CA ALA A 195 28.56 -22.48 -14.64
C ALA A 195 29.93 -21.82 -14.93
N ALA A 196 30.12 -20.56 -14.52
CA ALA A 196 31.38 -19.83 -14.73
C ALA A 196 32.50 -20.29 -13.79
N LEU A 197 32.16 -20.84 -12.61
CA LEU A 197 33.16 -21.30 -11.64
C LEU A 197 33.64 -22.75 -11.89
N GLY A 198 32.79 -23.57 -12.51
CA GLY A 198 33.08 -24.96 -12.84
C GLY A 198 32.33 -25.93 -11.93
N SER A 199 32.97 -26.38 -10.84
CA SER A 199 32.41 -27.40 -9.95
C SER A 199 31.80 -26.85 -8.66
N ASP A 200 31.01 -27.66 -7.96
CA ASP A 200 30.50 -27.32 -6.63
C ASP A 200 31.62 -27.11 -5.59
N LYS A 201 32.78 -27.76 -5.77
CA LYS A 201 33.97 -27.54 -4.92
C LYS A 201 34.60 -26.17 -5.18
N ASP A 202 34.60 -25.71 -6.43
CA ASP A 202 35.05 -24.37 -6.79
C ASP A 202 34.11 -23.30 -6.22
N LEU A 203 32.81 -23.53 -6.33
CA LEU A 203 31.77 -22.67 -5.73
C LEU A 203 31.97 -22.54 -4.22
N GLU A 204 32.19 -23.65 -3.52
CA GLU A 204 32.47 -23.64 -2.09
C GLU A 204 33.74 -22.84 -1.76
N SER A 205 34.81 -23.05 -2.55
CA SER A 205 36.08 -22.35 -2.36
C SER A 205 35.93 -20.84 -2.55
N VAL A 206 35.18 -20.40 -3.56
CA VAL A 206 34.86 -18.98 -3.78
C VAL A 206 34.00 -18.42 -2.66
N ALA A 207 33.00 -19.17 -2.19
CA ALA A 207 32.17 -18.73 -1.05
C ALA A 207 33.00 -18.53 0.22
N GLN A 208 33.98 -19.41 0.48
CA GLN A 208 34.93 -19.26 1.59
C GLN A 208 35.84 -18.05 1.40
N TYR A 209 36.34 -17.80 0.18
CA TYR A 209 37.11 -16.60 -0.11
C TYR A 209 36.30 -15.32 0.12
N VAL A 210 35.07 -15.24 -0.39
CA VAL A 210 34.16 -14.10 -0.19
C VAL A 210 33.88 -13.87 1.30
N ARG A 211 33.65 -14.93 2.09
CA ARG A 211 33.48 -14.82 3.54
C ARG A 211 34.75 -14.33 4.24
N SER A 212 35.93 -14.70 3.74
CA SER A 212 37.20 -14.20 4.29
C SER A 212 37.41 -12.70 4.05
N LEU A 213 36.84 -12.12 2.98
CA LEU A 213 36.93 -10.69 2.69
C LEU A 213 36.26 -9.84 3.78
N SER A 214 35.14 -10.33 4.32
CA SER A 214 34.40 -9.69 5.42
C SER A 214 34.94 -10.03 6.82
N GLY A 215 36.04 -10.79 6.89
CA GLY A 215 36.64 -11.24 8.14
C GLY A 215 35.85 -12.34 8.86
N LEU A 216 34.93 -13.04 8.16
CA LEU A 216 34.24 -14.20 8.71
C LEU A 216 35.16 -15.43 8.74
N ALA A 217 34.89 -16.35 9.66
CA ALA A 217 35.61 -17.60 9.74
C ALA A 217 35.52 -18.39 8.43
N ALA A 218 36.68 -18.66 7.83
CA ALA A 218 36.82 -19.36 6.56
C ALA A 218 37.99 -20.35 6.60
N ASP A 219 37.87 -21.43 5.84
CA ASP A 219 38.92 -22.45 5.70
C ASP A 219 40.08 -21.89 4.84
N PRO A 220 41.31 -21.74 5.38
CA PRO A 220 42.44 -21.15 4.66
C PRO A 220 42.80 -21.89 3.37
N ILE A 221 42.61 -23.21 3.32
CA ILE A 221 42.89 -24.03 2.14
C ILE A 221 41.89 -23.67 1.04
N LYS A 222 40.59 -23.61 1.37
CA LYS A 222 39.52 -23.25 0.43
C LYS A 222 39.64 -21.79 -0.03
N VAL A 223 40.04 -20.90 0.86
CA VAL A 223 40.36 -19.49 0.54
C VAL A 223 41.44 -19.41 -0.54
N ALA A 224 42.51 -20.19 -0.42
CA ALA A 224 43.60 -20.21 -1.41
C ALA A 224 43.12 -20.70 -2.79
N PHE A 225 42.25 -21.71 -2.84
CA PHE A 225 41.65 -22.20 -4.10
C PHE A 225 40.58 -21.24 -4.67
N GLY A 226 39.83 -20.54 -3.83
CA GLY A 226 38.77 -19.62 -4.23
C GLY A 226 39.27 -18.30 -4.79
N LYS A 227 40.39 -17.78 -4.26
CA LYS A 227 40.96 -16.48 -4.66
C LYS A 227 41.18 -16.33 -6.19
N PRO A 228 41.83 -17.26 -6.91
CA PRO A 228 42.01 -17.11 -8.36
C PRO A 228 40.68 -17.15 -9.14
N LYS A 229 39.67 -17.86 -8.63
CA LYS A 229 38.35 -18.00 -9.25
C LYS A 229 37.48 -16.76 -9.05
N PHE A 230 37.74 -15.95 -8.02
CA PHE A 230 37.08 -14.66 -7.81
C PHE A 230 37.33 -13.66 -8.95
N GLY A 231 38.29 -13.91 -9.85
CA GLY A 231 38.48 -13.12 -11.08
C GLY A 231 37.19 -12.91 -11.88
N ALA A 232 36.26 -13.88 -11.87
CA ALA A 232 34.95 -13.76 -12.53
C ALA A 232 34.00 -12.76 -11.84
N CYS A 233 34.27 -12.39 -10.58
CA CYS A 233 33.45 -11.50 -9.76
C CYS A 233 33.97 -10.05 -9.77
N VAL A 234 35.25 -9.85 -10.11
CA VAL A 234 35.97 -8.55 -10.02
C VAL A 234 35.32 -7.46 -10.86
N ALA A 235 34.76 -7.81 -12.01
CA ALA A 235 34.12 -6.83 -12.91
C ALA A 235 32.97 -6.07 -12.24
N CYS A 236 32.26 -6.72 -11.30
CA CYS A 236 31.14 -6.12 -10.58
C CYS A 236 31.49 -5.75 -9.14
N HIS A 237 32.22 -6.59 -8.42
CA HIS A 237 32.50 -6.39 -6.99
C HIS A 237 33.87 -5.77 -6.69
N GLY A 238 34.69 -5.51 -7.71
CA GLY A 238 36.05 -5.00 -7.54
C GLY A 238 37.06 -6.07 -7.10
N ALA A 239 38.35 -5.77 -7.24
CA ALA A 239 39.43 -6.74 -7.01
C ALA A 239 39.54 -7.21 -5.56
N GLN A 240 39.10 -6.37 -4.61
CA GLN A 240 39.12 -6.65 -3.18
C GLN A 240 37.71 -6.88 -2.62
N GLY A 241 36.69 -6.98 -3.49
CA GLY A 241 35.31 -7.10 -3.08
C GLY A 241 34.70 -5.80 -2.55
N GLN A 242 35.28 -4.63 -2.83
CA GLN A 242 34.80 -3.33 -2.33
C GLN A 242 33.42 -2.90 -2.88
N GLY A 243 32.85 -3.63 -3.84
CA GLY A 243 31.57 -3.33 -4.47
C GLY A 243 31.68 -2.30 -5.61
N ASN A 244 30.54 -2.02 -6.24
CA ASN A 244 30.42 -1.02 -7.30
C ASN A 244 29.04 -0.34 -7.24
N PRO A 245 28.97 0.89 -6.70
CA PRO A 245 27.71 1.64 -6.58
C PRO A 245 27.00 1.90 -7.91
N ALA A 246 27.76 2.04 -9.01
CA ALA A 246 27.16 2.25 -10.34
C ALA A 246 26.31 1.06 -10.80
N LEU A 247 26.65 -0.15 -10.34
CA LEU A 247 25.93 -1.39 -10.67
C LEU A 247 24.98 -1.84 -9.56
N GLY A 248 25.02 -1.20 -8.38
CA GLY A 248 24.32 -1.74 -7.20
C GLY A 248 25.00 -2.96 -6.60
N ALA A 249 26.26 -3.22 -6.96
CA ALA A 249 26.98 -4.40 -6.49
C ALA A 249 27.45 -4.16 -5.05
N PRO A 250 27.01 -4.99 -4.08
CA PRO A 250 27.36 -4.80 -2.68
C PRO A 250 28.86 -4.96 -2.44
N ASN A 251 29.32 -4.29 -1.39
CA ASN A 251 30.63 -4.51 -0.79
C ASN A 251 30.63 -5.87 -0.09
N LEU A 252 31.52 -6.77 -0.52
CA LEU A 252 31.71 -8.11 0.03
C LEU A 252 32.76 -8.13 1.15
N ALA A 253 33.50 -7.03 1.33
CA ALA A 253 34.55 -6.89 2.33
C ALA A 253 34.05 -6.29 3.66
N ASP A 254 32.79 -5.87 3.75
CA ASP A 254 32.20 -5.39 4.99
C ASP A 254 31.35 -6.45 5.70
N LYS A 255 30.71 -6.05 6.79
CA LYS A 255 29.89 -6.94 7.63
C LYS A 255 28.39 -6.82 7.32
N VAL A 256 28.01 -6.08 6.29
CA VAL A 256 26.60 -5.80 5.94
C VAL A 256 26.15 -6.77 4.86
N TRP A 257 25.27 -7.70 5.24
CA TRP A 257 24.81 -8.75 4.33
C TRP A 257 23.31 -8.65 4.09
N LEU A 258 22.93 -8.39 2.84
CA LEU A 258 21.53 -8.29 2.43
C LEU A 258 20.77 -9.63 2.57
N TYR A 259 21.43 -10.75 2.24
CA TYR A 259 20.81 -12.08 2.29
C TYR A 259 21.35 -12.98 3.41
N GLY A 260 22.44 -12.56 4.07
CA GLY A 260 23.19 -13.33 5.07
C GLY A 260 24.57 -13.80 4.57
N GLY A 261 25.53 -13.87 5.50
CA GLY A 261 26.94 -14.25 5.23
C GLY A 261 27.28 -15.73 5.52
N SER A 262 26.28 -16.60 5.68
CA SER A 262 26.52 -18.04 5.85
C SER A 262 27.10 -18.63 4.56
N GLN A 263 27.91 -19.69 4.68
CA GLN A 263 28.48 -20.36 3.52
C GLN A 263 27.40 -20.78 2.52
N GLU A 264 26.33 -21.39 3.02
CA GLU A 264 25.20 -21.89 2.23
C GLU A 264 24.50 -20.75 1.49
N THR A 265 24.31 -19.61 2.15
CA THR A 265 23.65 -18.43 1.56
C THR A 265 24.50 -17.80 0.47
N VAL A 266 25.82 -17.70 0.69
CA VAL A 266 26.76 -17.18 -0.31
C VAL A 266 26.83 -18.14 -1.50
N MET A 267 26.93 -19.45 -1.26
CA MET A 267 26.90 -20.47 -2.31
C MET A 267 25.60 -20.43 -3.12
N GLU A 268 24.45 -20.31 -2.47
CA GLU A 268 23.16 -20.18 -3.16
C GLU A 268 23.13 -18.94 -4.06
N THR A 269 23.58 -17.81 -3.52
CA THR A 269 23.61 -16.52 -4.22
C THR A 269 24.51 -16.57 -5.45
N ILE A 270 25.70 -17.18 -5.34
CA ILE A 270 26.59 -17.36 -6.48
C ILE A 270 26.01 -18.38 -7.48
N ARG A 271 25.39 -19.47 -7.01
CA ARG A 271 24.85 -20.53 -7.87
C ARG A 271 23.64 -20.07 -8.69
N LYS A 272 22.65 -19.45 -8.03
CA LYS A 272 21.37 -19.07 -8.62
C LYS A 272 21.32 -17.62 -9.10
N GLY A 273 22.24 -16.78 -8.66
CA GLY A 273 22.14 -15.34 -8.84
C GLY A 273 21.09 -14.73 -7.90
N ARG A 274 20.93 -13.41 -8.00
CA ARG A 274 19.92 -12.62 -7.27
C ARG A 274 19.42 -11.51 -8.18
N THR A 275 18.11 -11.26 -8.16
CA THR A 275 17.50 -10.08 -8.79
C THR A 275 16.67 -9.38 -7.73
N ASN A 276 17.04 -8.15 -7.39
CA ASN A 276 16.29 -7.29 -6.48
C ASN A 276 15.72 -6.11 -7.24
N THR A 277 14.51 -5.73 -6.88
CA THR A 277 13.83 -4.58 -7.46
C THR A 277 13.38 -3.65 -6.36
N MET A 278 13.82 -2.40 -6.44
CA MET A 278 13.22 -1.27 -5.75
C MET A 278 12.27 -0.59 -6.76
N PRO A 279 10.94 -0.63 -6.56
CA PRO A 279 9.99 -0.07 -7.51
C PRO A 279 10.13 1.45 -7.65
N ALA A 280 9.84 1.99 -8.84
CA ALA A 280 9.80 3.42 -9.04
C ALA A 280 8.56 4.04 -8.38
N PHE A 281 8.74 5.10 -7.58
CA PHE A 281 7.65 5.83 -6.93
C PHE A 281 7.38 7.21 -7.56
N GLY A 282 8.13 7.61 -8.60
CA GLY A 282 8.02 8.93 -9.22
C GLY A 282 6.62 9.24 -9.76
N GLU A 283 6.02 8.33 -10.53
CA GLU A 283 4.66 8.54 -11.08
C GLU A 283 3.56 8.45 -10.01
N PHE A 284 3.75 7.59 -9.00
CA PHE A 284 2.75 7.35 -7.96
C PHE A 284 2.71 8.47 -6.90
N LEU A 285 3.88 8.92 -6.43
CA LEU A 285 3.98 9.92 -5.37
C LEU A 285 4.19 11.35 -5.88
N GLY A 286 4.76 11.50 -7.07
CA GLY A 286 5.21 12.79 -7.58
C GLY A 286 6.52 13.27 -6.95
N GLU A 287 7.16 14.24 -7.59
CA GLU A 287 8.50 14.68 -7.22
C GLU A 287 8.56 15.31 -5.82
N GLU A 288 7.55 16.09 -5.43
CA GLU A 288 7.54 16.81 -4.15
C GLU A 288 7.55 15.84 -2.96
N LYS A 289 6.72 14.80 -2.99
CA LYS A 289 6.67 13.77 -1.94
C LYS A 289 7.93 12.92 -1.93
N VAL A 290 8.45 12.58 -3.10
CA VAL A 290 9.71 11.82 -3.20
C VAL A 290 10.89 12.64 -2.67
N HIS A 291 10.89 13.96 -2.87
CA HIS A 291 11.92 14.84 -2.32
C HIS A 291 11.91 14.85 -0.79
N VAL A 292 10.73 14.94 -0.16
CA VAL A 292 10.58 14.82 1.31
C VAL A 292 10.98 13.42 1.80
N LEU A 293 10.59 12.35 1.08
CA LEU A 293 11.02 10.99 1.40
C LEU A 293 12.54 10.81 1.32
N ALA A 294 13.19 11.38 0.31
CA ALA A 294 14.64 11.33 0.17
C ALA A 294 15.34 12.04 1.34
N ALA A 295 14.81 13.18 1.78
CA ALA A 295 15.31 13.89 2.96
C ALA A 295 15.18 13.06 4.25
N TYR A 296 14.03 12.41 4.43
CA TYR A 296 13.81 11.51 5.57
C TYR A 296 14.73 10.28 5.52
N VAL A 297 14.83 9.61 4.38
CA VAL A 297 15.70 8.43 4.25
C VAL A 297 17.17 8.81 4.49
N TRP A 298 17.62 9.97 3.99
CA TRP A 298 18.97 10.45 4.24
C TRP A 298 19.22 10.80 5.72
N SER A 299 18.23 11.35 6.43
CA SER A 299 18.35 11.70 7.85
C SER A 299 18.52 10.47 8.76
N LEU A 300 18.02 9.30 8.36
CA LEU A 300 18.15 8.06 9.14
C LEU A 300 19.61 7.66 9.38
N SER A 301 20.46 7.89 8.39
CA SER A 301 21.90 7.58 8.41
C SER A 301 22.79 8.80 8.71
N ASN A 302 22.19 10.00 8.65
CA ASN A 302 22.80 11.30 8.92
C ASN A 302 21.91 12.13 9.85
N PRO A 303 21.67 11.66 11.10
CA PRO A 303 20.76 12.35 12.00
C PRO A 303 21.28 13.77 12.28
N PRO A 304 20.42 14.80 12.21
CA PRO A 304 20.81 16.15 12.59
C PRO A 304 21.23 16.15 14.07
N VAL A 305 22.21 16.99 14.41
CA VAL A 305 22.84 17.05 15.76
C VAL A 305 21.80 17.20 16.87
N THR A 306 20.67 17.86 16.60
CA THR A 306 19.55 18.05 17.53
C THR A 306 18.72 16.79 17.80
N MET A 307 18.62 15.85 16.83
CA MET A 307 17.89 14.59 17.00
C MET A 307 18.74 13.47 17.62
N ALA A 308 20.07 13.54 17.48
CA ALA A 308 20.98 12.57 18.09
C ALA A 308 20.97 12.64 19.63
N ALA A 309 20.58 13.78 20.21
CA ALA A 309 20.50 13.99 21.66
C ALA A 309 19.18 13.50 22.31
N ALA A 310 18.20 13.06 21.52
CA ALA A 310 16.88 12.63 21.99
C ALA A 310 16.69 11.10 22.02
N LYS A 311 17.77 10.32 21.79
CA LYS A 311 17.80 8.86 21.90
C LYS A 311 18.58 8.42 23.12
#